data_AF-A0A1Y4HDS9-F1
#
_entry.id   AF-A0A1Y4HDS9-F1
#
_cell.length_a   1.000
_cell.length_b   1.000
_cell.length_c   1.000
_cell.angle_alpha   90.00
_cell.angle_beta   90.00
_cell.angle_gamma   90.00
#
_symmetry.space_group_name_H-M   'P 1'
#
loop_
_entity.id
_entity.type
_entity.pdbx_description
1 polymer ?
#
loop_
_entity_poly.entity_id
_entity_poly.type
_entity_poly.pdbx_seq_one_letter_code
_entity_poly.pdbx_strand_id
1 'polypeptide(L)'
;MRLTEEEFASLCASRNLHVVVQGGKPSKLPTGPGPMMAEEKEKKSPKYRNQKVYLYKSGVAVNEKDDRLGQIIAVFDSEREYKRCLELQMLERAGLIHELKRQVPLVIQEEFEYRGSQVNPIVYLADFCYMENGESVVEDVKGFDQKTGKHITTEGFNLKWKLLKARYPDRLFRIY
;
A
#
# COMPACT_ATOMS: atom_id res chain seq x y z
N MET A 1 -25.46 14.29 -9.72
CA MET A 1 -25.75 15.74 -9.73
C MET A 1 -25.20 16.30 -8.43
N ARG A 2 -24.18 17.16 -8.49
CA ARG A 2 -23.81 17.99 -7.34
C ARG A 2 -24.49 19.32 -7.54
N LEU A 3 -25.28 19.74 -6.56
CA LEU A 3 -25.86 21.08 -6.55
C LEU A 3 -24.73 22.04 -6.17
N THR A 4 -24.67 23.21 -6.82
CA THR A 4 -23.89 24.32 -6.27
C THR A 4 -24.50 24.77 -4.94
N GLU A 5 -23.75 25.55 -4.15
CA GLU A 5 -24.28 26.08 -2.88
C GLU A 5 -25.55 26.91 -3.08
N GLU A 6 -25.61 27.65 -4.19
CA GLU A 6 -26.76 28.48 -4.59
C GLU A 6 -27.96 27.63 -5.02
N GLU A 7 -27.74 26.59 -5.83
CA GLU A 7 -28.78 25.65 -6.24
C GLU A 7 -29.34 24.87 -5.04
N PHE A 8 -28.47 24.49 -4.10
CA PHE A 8 -28.87 23.84 -2.86
C PHE A 8 -29.71 24.78 -1.98
N ALA A 9 -29.28 26.03 -1.78
CA ALA A 9 -30.02 27.02 -1.00
C ALA A 9 -31.40 27.33 -1.61
N SER A 10 -31.47 27.47 -2.94
CA SER A 10 -32.73 27.69 -3.67
C SER A 10 -33.69 26.49 -3.55
N LEU A 11 -33.15 25.26 -3.60
CA LEU A 11 -33.94 24.05 -3.42
C LEU A 11 -34.49 23.92 -1.98
N CYS A 12 -33.69 24.29 -0.97
CA CYS A 12 -34.11 24.34 0.42
C CYS A 12 -35.24 25.36 0.62
N ALA A 13 -35.10 26.57 0.07
CA ALA A 13 -36.10 27.63 0.16
C ALA A 13 -37.42 27.26 -0.53
N SER A 14 -37.37 26.73 -1.74
CA SER A 14 -38.57 26.36 -2.52
C SER A 14 -39.39 25.23 -1.92
N ARG A 15 -38.81 24.43 -1.01
CA ARG A 15 -39.47 23.29 -0.35
C ARG A 15 -39.69 23.50 1.15
N ASN A 16 -39.54 24.72 1.67
CA ASN A 16 -39.61 25.04 3.11
C ASN A 16 -38.74 24.11 3.99
N LEU A 17 -37.58 23.71 3.46
CA LEU A 17 -36.61 22.87 4.16
C LEU A 17 -35.60 23.77 4.90
N HIS A 18 -35.71 23.84 6.23
CA HIS A 18 -34.73 24.54 7.07
C HIS A 18 -33.54 23.61 7.37
N VAL A 19 -32.50 23.66 6.52
CA VAL A 19 -31.26 22.89 6.69
C VAL A 19 -30.07 23.85 6.76
N VAL A 20 -29.24 23.74 7.80
CA VAL A 20 -28.01 24.52 7.97
C VAL A 20 -26.81 23.61 7.69
N VAL A 21 -25.98 23.98 6.72
CA VAL A 21 -24.71 23.29 6.44
C VAL A 21 -23.64 23.84 7.38
N GLN A 22 -23.31 23.10 8.44
CA GLN A 22 -22.12 23.41 9.25
C GLN A 22 -20.88 22.77 8.62
N GLY A 23 -20.05 23.56 7.94
CA GLY A 23 -18.68 23.15 7.62
C GLY A 23 -18.06 23.83 6.40
N GLY A 24 -17.25 24.87 6.64
CA GLY A 24 -16.32 25.42 5.66
C GLY A 24 -15.50 26.55 6.28
N LYS A 25 -14.17 26.40 6.36
CA LYS A 25 -13.27 27.50 6.78
C LYS A 25 -13.28 28.59 5.70
N PRO A 26 -13.39 29.88 6.05
CA PRO A 26 -13.30 30.95 5.07
C PRO A 26 -11.89 31.02 4.46
N SER A 27 -11.83 31.03 3.13
CA SER A 27 -10.62 31.26 2.34
C SER A 27 -10.08 32.67 2.58
N LYS A 28 -8.83 32.78 3.06
CA LYS A 28 -8.12 34.08 3.12
C LYS A 28 -7.52 34.40 1.75
N LEU A 29 -7.83 35.60 1.24
CA LEU A 29 -7.22 36.22 0.06
C LEU A 29 -5.75 36.63 0.32
N PRO A 30 -4.91 36.79 -0.72
CA PRO A 30 -3.47 36.95 -0.58
C PRO A 30 -3.06 38.41 -0.38
N THR A 31 -2.11 38.65 0.53
CA THR A 31 -1.43 39.94 0.69
C THR A 31 0.09 39.77 0.56
N GLY A 32 0.66 40.36 -0.50
CA GLY A 32 1.96 41.04 -0.54
C GLY A 32 3.26 40.20 -0.52
N PRO A 33 4.29 40.56 -1.32
CA PRO A 33 5.55 39.84 -1.39
C PRO A 33 6.56 40.33 -0.33
N GLY A 34 7.15 39.41 0.43
CA GLY A 34 8.29 39.61 1.32
C GLY A 34 9.40 38.59 1.02
N PRO A 35 10.68 38.89 1.31
CA PRO A 35 11.83 38.28 0.65
C PRO A 35 12.06 36.82 1.06
N MET A 36 12.38 35.99 0.07
CA MET A 36 12.66 34.56 0.23
C MET A 36 14.04 34.34 0.83
N MET A 37 14.10 33.98 2.11
CA MET A 37 15.22 33.23 2.67
C MET A 37 14.98 31.75 2.33
N ALA A 38 15.97 31.11 1.71
CA ALA A 38 15.91 29.69 1.39
C ALA A 38 15.96 28.87 2.68
N GLU A 39 14.80 28.49 3.19
CA GLU A 39 14.69 27.48 4.25
C GLU A 39 15.16 26.14 3.70
N GLU A 40 16.25 25.61 4.28
CA GLU A 40 16.58 24.20 4.18
C GLU A 40 15.36 23.40 4.63
N LYS A 41 14.73 22.69 3.69
CA LYS A 41 13.61 21.80 4.00
C LYS A 41 14.12 20.72 4.96
N GLU A 42 13.81 20.87 6.25
CA GLU A 42 13.87 19.77 7.20
C GLU A 42 13.11 18.58 6.59
N LYS A 43 13.84 17.50 6.33
CA LYS A 43 13.24 16.24 5.87
C LYS A 43 12.33 15.76 6.99
N LYS A 44 11.01 15.97 6.83
CA LYS A 44 9.99 15.38 7.70
C LYS A 44 10.28 13.89 7.82
N SER A 45 10.45 13.41 9.05
CA SER A 45 10.63 11.99 9.29
C SER A 45 9.47 11.23 8.65
N PRO A 46 9.75 10.18 7.86
CA PRO A 46 8.69 9.46 7.19
C PRO A 46 7.72 8.92 8.24
N LYS A 47 6.42 9.06 7.98
CA LYS A 47 5.32 8.61 8.84
C LYS A 47 5.45 7.11 9.20
N TYR A 48 6.21 6.36 8.41
CA TYR A 48 6.56 4.96 8.61
C TYR A 48 8.08 4.81 8.71
N ARG A 49 8.55 4.09 9.73
CA ARG A 49 9.98 3.87 10.04
C ARG A 49 10.65 2.79 9.19
N ASN A 50 9.97 2.26 8.16
CA ASN A 50 10.48 1.16 7.36
C ASN A 50 11.63 1.64 6.48
N GLN A 51 12.79 0.99 6.60
CA GLN A 51 13.95 1.22 5.73
C GLN A 51 13.91 0.21 4.59
N LYS A 52 13.96 0.71 3.35
CA LYS A 52 14.07 -0.12 2.15
C LYS A 52 15.42 -0.85 2.15
N VAL A 53 15.46 -2.01 1.50
CA VAL A 53 16.72 -2.75 1.27
C VAL A 53 16.93 -2.94 -0.22
N TYR A 54 18.14 -2.62 -0.68
CA TYR A 54 18.58 -2.77 -2.06
C TYR A 54 19.56 -3.92 -2.14
N LEU A 55 19.19 -4.98 -2.85
CA LEU A 55 20.04 -6.15 -3.08
C LEU A 55 20.73 -6.01 -4.45
N TYR A 56 22.05 -6.05 -4.44
CA TYR A 56 22.90 -5.92 -5.62
C TYR A 56 23.31 -7.29 -6.15
N LYS A 57 23.67 -7.34 -7.44
CA LYS A 57 24.13 -8.57 -8.12
C LYS A 57 25.37 -9.19 -7.46
N SER A 58 26.18 -8.39 -6.77
CA SER A 58 27.32 -8.84 -5.97
C SER A 58 26.92 -9.67 -4.74
N GLY A 59 25.64 -9.71 -4.38
CA GLY A 59 25.13 -10.30 -3.14
C GLY A 59 25.11 -9.32 -1.96
N VAL A 60 25.62 -8.10 -2.13
CA VAL A 60 25.59 -7.06 -1.10
C VAL A 60 24.16 -6.50 -0.98
N ALA A 61 23.66 -6.37 0.25
CA ALA A 61 22.40 -5.72 0.56
C ALA A 61 22.63 -4.51 1.48
N VAL A 62 22.07 -3.36 1.11
CA VAL A 62 22.22 -2.10 1.87
C VAL A 62 20.90 -1.35 1.99
N ASN A 63 20.78 -0.53 3.03
CA ASN A 63 19.56 0.22 3.34
C ASN A 63 19.47 1.55 2.58
N GLU A 64 20.58 1.99 1.99
CA GLU A 64 20.67 3.19 1.17
C GLU A 64 21.15 2.80 -0.23
N LYS A 65 20.56 3.42 -1.25
CA LYS A 65 20.94 3.14 -2.63
C LYS A 65 22.34 3.70 -2.90
N ASP A 66 23.25 2.86 -3.38
CA ASP A 66 24.61 3.21 -3.79
C ASP A 66 24.87 2.68 -5.20
N ASP A 67 24.88 3.58 -6.18
CA ASP A 67 25.09 3.24 -7.59
C ASP A 67 26.50 2.66 -7.84
N ARG A 68 27.45 2.83 -6.92
CA ARG A 68 28.80 2.26 -7.02
C ARG A 68 28.83 0.74 -6.83
N LEU A 69 27.83 0.19 -6.15
CA LEU A 69 27.69 -1.26 -5.92
C LEU A 69 27.18 -2.02 -7.15
N GLY A 70 26.86 -1.30 -8.23
CA GLY A 70 26.50 -1.87 -9.52
C GLY A 70 25.00 -2.14 -9.66
N GLN A 71 24.66 -3.23 -10.34
CA GLN A 71 23.27 -3.54 -10.70
C GLN A 71 22.45 -4.02 -9.49
N ILE A 72 21.33 -3.36 -9.23
CA ILE A 72 20.31 -3.79 -8.27
C ILE A 72 19.50 -4.93 -8.91
N ILE A 73 19.37 -6.04 -8.19
CA ILE A 73 18.59 -7.20 -8.62
C ILE A 73 17.22 -7.28 -7.93
N ALA A 74 17.10 -6.72 -6.73
CA ALA A 74 15.84 -6.65 -6.02
C ALA A 74 15.80 -5.47 -5.04
N VAL A 75 14.60 -4.94 -4.82
CA VAL A 75 14.30 -3.94 -3.81
C VAL A 75 13.25 -4.52 -2.86
N PHE A 76 13.39 -4.21 -1.58
CA PHE A 76 12.45 -4.59 -0.52
C PHE A 76 11.95 -3.34 0.17
N ASP A 77 10.68 -3.35 0.59
CA ASP A 77 10.06 -2.23 1.27
C ASP A 77 10.40 -2.17 2.76
N SER A 78 10.98 -3.25 3.31
CA SER A 78 11.49 -3.29 4.67
C SER A 78 12.61 -4.32 4.87
N GLU A 79 13.42 -4.15 5.90
CA GLU A 79 14.35 -5.20 6.35
C GLU A 79 13.67 -6.52 6.73
N ARG A 80 12.44 -6.47 7.26
CA ARG A 80 11.69 -7.67 7.64
C ARG A 80 11.34 -8.49 6.40
N GLU A 81 10.91 -7.83 5.34
CA GLU A 81 10.64 -8.47 4.04
C GLU A 81 11.91 -9.09 3.47
N TYR A 82 13.05 -8.38 3.54
CA TYR A 82 14.33 -8.92 3.10
C TYR A 82 14.75 -10.17 3.88
N LYS A 83 14.70 -10.12 5.22
CA LYS A 83 15.01 -11.26 6.09
C LYS A 83 14.11 -12.45 5.79
N ARG A 84 12.79 -12.21 5.66
CA ARG A 84 11.84 -13.27 5.33
C ARG A 84 12.08 -13.87 3.94
N CYS A 85 12.47 -13.06 2.96
CA CYS A 85 12.87 -13.57 1.66
C CYS A 85 14.07 -14.52 1.73
N LEU A 86 15.08 -14.20 2.55
CA LEU A 86 16.23 -15.10 2.75
C LEU A 86 15.78 -16.41 3.39
N GLU A 87 14.92 -16.36 4.42
CA GLU A 87 14.34 -17.56 5.05
C GLU A 87 13.59 -18.41 4.02
N LEU A 88 12.68 -17.83 3.24
CA LEU A 88 11.92 -18.55 2.22
C LEU A 88 12.83 -19.16 1.14
N GLN A 89 13.88 -18.46 0.71
CA GLN A 89 14.87 -19.01 -0.21
C GLN A 89 15.62 -20.22 0.38
N MET A 90 15.92 -20.20 1.69
CA MET A 90 16.54 -21.34 2.36
C MET A 90 15.56 -22.52 2.46
N LEU A 91 14.29 -22.26 2.75
CA LEU A 91 13.23 -23.28 2.78
C LEU A 91 13.02 -23.92 1.39
N GLU A 92 13.08 -23.12 0.33
CA GLU A 92 12.98 -23.60 -1.05
C GLU A 92 14.17 -24.49 -1.41
N ARG A 93 15.39 -24.08 -1.06
CA ARG A 93 16.59 -24.90 -1.26
C ARG A 93 16.57 -26.19 -0.46
N ALA A 94 15.94 -26.20 0.70
CA ALA A 94 15.74 -27.39 1.52
C ALA A 94 14.62 -28.31 0.99
N GLY A 95 13.87 -27.89 -0.05
CA GLY A 95 12.75 -28.65 -0.61
C GLY A 95 11.49 -28.63 0.24
N LEU A 96 11.39 -27.72 1.22
CA LEU A 96 10.22 -27.59 2.10
C LEU A 96 9.10 -26.76 1.45
N ILE A 97 9.48 -25.83 0.58
CA ILE A 97 8.57 -25.08 -0.29
C ILE A 97 9.09 -25.14 -1.72
N HIS A 98 8.25 -24.77 -2.69
CA HIS A 98 8.65 -24.69 -4.10
C HIS A 98 7.96 -23.52 -4.83
N GLU A 99 8.51 -23.17 -6.00
CA GLU A 99 8.00 -22.08 -6.86
C GLU A 99 7.89 -20.72 -6.16
N LEU A 100 8.89 -20.37 -5.34
CA LEU A 100 8.92 -19.09 -4.65
C LEU A 100 8.94 -17.93 -5.66
N LYS A 101 7.91 -17.10 -5.60
CA LYS A 101 7.73 -15.90 -6.41
C LYS A 101 7.54 -14.71 -5.49
N ARG A 102 8.07 -13.55 -5.92
CA ARG A 102 7.96 -12.28 -5.20
C ARG A 102 7.08 -11.30 -5.93
N GLN A 103 6.48 -10.37 -5.19
CA GLN A 103 5.76 -9.21 -5.74
C GLN A 103 4.72 -9.66 -6.78
N VAL A 104 3.92 -10.67 -6.42
CA VAL A 104 2.99 -11.34 -7.34
C VAL A 104 1.70 -10.55 -7.44
N PRO A 105 1.29 -10.10 -8.64
CA PRO A 105 0.03 -9.40 -8.82
C PRO A 105 -1.15 -10.38 -8.73
N LEU A 106 -2.11 -10.06 -7.88
CA LEU A 106 -3.37 -10.77 -7.67
C LEU A 106 -4.53 -9.80 -7.93
N VAL A 107 -5.42 -10.15 -8.84
CA VAL A 107 -6.55 -9.30 -9.21
C VAL A 107 -7.67 -9.49 -8.19
N ILE A 108 -8.04 -8.41 -7.51
CA ILE A 108 -9.20 -8.38 -6.61
C ILE A 108 -10.48 -8.17 -7.42
N GLN A 109 -10.43 -7.18 -8.33
CA GLN A 109 -11.55 -6.77 -9.17
C GLN A 109 -11.00 -6.51 -10.56
N GLU A 110 -11.55 -7.18 -11.57
CA GLU A 110 -11.23 -6.95 -12.97
C GLU A 110 -11.64 -5.54 -13.39
N GLU A 111 -11.05 -5.05 -14.47
CA GLU A 111 -11.54 -3.84 -15.12
C GLU A 111 -12.98 -4.02 -15.61
N PHE A 112 -13.76 -2.94 -15.61
CA PHE A 112 -15.14 -2.96 -16.07
C PHE A 112 -15.58 -1.59 -16.56
N GLU A 113 -16.62 -1.55 -17.39
CA GLU A 113 -17.25 -0.30 -17.81
C GLU A 113 -18.35 0.09 -16.81
N TYR A 114 -18.36 1.36 -16.40
CA TYR A 114 -19.42 1.95 -15.60
C TYR A 114 -19.91 3.25 -16.22
N ARG A 115 -21.13 3.23 -16.76
CA ARG A 115 -21.80 4.39 -17.38
C ARG A 115 -20.98 5.05 -18.50
N GLY A 116 -20.43 4.24 -19.42
CA GLY A 116 -19.61 4.73 -20.54
C GLY A 116 -18.17 5.09 -20.17
N SER A 117 -17.76 4.90 -18.92
CA SER A 117 -16.38 5.13 -18.47
C SER A 117 -15.74 3.81 -18.03
N GLN A 118 -14.52 3.55 -18.50
CA GLN A 118 -13.73 2.41 -18.06
C GLN A 118 -13.20 2.63 -16.64
N VAL A 119 -13.37 1.62 -15.79
CA VAL A 119 -12.84 1.58 -14.42
C VAL A 119 -11.68 0.59 -14.38
N ASN A 120 -10.52 1.08 -13.93
CA ASN A 120 -9.29 0.29 -13.83
C ASN A 120 -9.43 -0.87 -12.83
N PRO A 121 -8.67 -1.96 -13.03
CA PRO A 121 -8.70 -3.10 -12.12
C PRO A 121 -8.11 -2.74 -10.76
N ILE A 122 -8.55 -3.46 -9.73
CA ILE A 122 -7.91 -3.42 -8.42
C ILE A 122 -6.98 -4.61 -8.33
N VAL A 123 -5.67 -4.34 -8.39
CA VAL A 123 -4.62 -5.35 -8.25
C VAL A 123 -3.97 -5.22 -6.87
N TYR A 124 -3.73 -6.36 -6.22
CA TYR A 124 -2.93 -6.49 -5.02
C TYR A 124 -1.57 -7.10 -5.36
N LEU A 125 -0.49 -6.47 -4.93
CA LEU A 125 0.86 -7.04 -5.05
C LEU A 125 1.20 -7.74 -3.74
N ALA A 126 1.23 -9.07 -3.76
CA ALA A 126 1.64 -9.88 -2.61
C ALA A 126 3.16 -9.97 -2.51
N ASP A 127 3.70 -9.87 -1.30
CA ASP A 127 5.15 -9.94 -1.08
C ASP A 127 5.72 -11.28 -1.58
N PHE A 128 5.08 -12.39 -1.22
CA PHE A 128 5.49 -13.75 -1.61
C PHE A 128 4.31 -14.64 -1.99
N CYS A 129 4.52 -15.47 -3.01
CA CYS A 129 3.68 -16.63 -3.29
C CYS A 129 4.59 -17.85 -3.47
N TYR A 130 4.18 -19.00 -2.92
CA TYR A 130 4.92 -20.25 -3.03
C TYR A 130 3.96 -21.43 -2.85
N MET A 131 4.46 -22.62 -3.08
CA MET A 131 3.76 -23.85 -2.78
C MET A 131 4.38 -24.52 -1.56
N GLU A 132 3.55 -24.98 -0.64
CA GLU A 132 3.96 -25.69 0.56
C GLU A 132 2.95 -26.82 0.83
N ASN A 133 3.44 -28.05 1.00
CA ASN A 133 2.60 -29.23 1.26
C ASN A 133 1.44 -29.41 0.24
N GLY A 134 1.64 -28.99 -1.02
CA GLY A 134 0.62 -29.06 -2.07
C GLY A 134 -0.38 -27.91 -2.07
N GLU A 135 -0.29 -26.95 -1.16
CA GLU A 135 -1.15 -25.75 -1.12
C GLU A 135 -0.45 -24.54 -1.72
N SER A 136 -1.20 -23.70 -2.44
CA SER A 136 -0.70 -22.39 -2.88
C SER A 136 -0.82 -21.39 -1.75
N VAL A 137 0.33 -20.90 -1.27
CA VAL A 137 0.42 -19.93 -0.19
C VAL A 137 0.64 -18.54 -0.76
N VAL A 138 -0.12 -17.57 -0.25
CA VAL A 138 0.10 -16.14 -0.43
C VAL A 138 0.51 -15.58 0.94
N GLU A 139 1.74 -15.09 1.05
CA GLU A 139 2.31 -14.59 2.30
C GLU A 139 2.69 -13.12 2.18
N ASP A 140 2.30 -12.33 3.19
CA ASP A 140 2.48 -10.89 3.20
C ASP A 140 3.11 -10.43 4.52
N VAL A 141 4.17 -9.63 4.45
CA VAL A 141 4.99 -9.26 5.60
C VAL A 141 4.44 -8.01 6.25
N LYS A 142 4.19 -8.09 7.55
CA LYS A 142 3.65 -6.98 8.34
C LYS A 142 4.42 -6.80 9.64
N GLY A 143 4.47 -5.56 10.12
CA GLY A 143 5.02 -5.29 11.44
C GLY A 143 4.24 -6.07 12.50
N PHE A 144 4.89 -6.47 13.59
CA PHE A 144 4.23 -7.14 14.70
C PHE A 144 4.31 -6.27 15.94
N ASP A 145 3.16 -5.96 16.53
CA ASP A 145 3.10 -5.23 17.78
C ASP A 145 3.16 -6.20 18.95
N GLN A 146 4.32 -6.24 19.62
CA GLN A 146 4.56 -7.11 20.78
C GLN A 146 3.64 -6.80 21.95
N LYS A 147 3.11 -5.58 22.08
CA LYS A 147 2.22 -5.21 23.20
C LYS A 147 0.82 -5.79 23.02
N THR A 148 0.31 -5.72 21.80
CA THR A 148 -1.05 -6.18 21.48
C THR A 148 -1.09 -7.62 20.96
N GLY A 149 0.07 -8.19 20.58
CA GLY A 149 0.18 -9.52 20.00
C GLY A 149 -0.41 -9.61 18.59
N LYS A 150 -0.52 -8.49 17.88
CA LYS A 150 -1.19 -8.40 16.58
C LYS A 150 -0.27 -7.83 15.51
N HIS A 151 -0.49 -8.24 14.25
CA HIS A 151 0.16 -7.59 13.13
C HIS A 151 -0.38 -6.17 12.94
N ILE A 152 0.54 -5.24 12.74
CA ILE A 152 0.29 -3.84 12.44
C ILE A 152 -0.19 -3.79 10.99
N THR A 153 -1.50 -3.67 10.83
CA THR A 153 -2.20 -3.64 9.54
C THR A 153 -3.02 -2.36 9.42
N THR A 154 -3.27 -1.94 8.18
CA THR A 154 -4.18 -0.81 7.90
C THR A 154 -5.56 -1.32 7.53
N GLU A 155 -6.59 -0.50 7.68
CA GLU A 155 -7.96 -0.85 7.25
C GLU A 155 -8.02 -1.17 5.75
N GLY A 156 -7.29 -0.42 4.93
CA GLY A 156 -7.20 -0.66 3.49
C GLY A 156 -6.55 -2.00 3.16
N PHE A 157 -5.51 -2.41 3.91
CA PHE A 157 -4.96 -3.76 3.79
C PHE A 157 -6.00 -4.80 4.20
N ASN A 158 -6.63 -4.65 5.37
CA ASN A 158 -7.59 -5.63 5.89
C ASN A 158 -8.78 -5.85 4.93
N LEU A 159 -9.28 -4.78 4.32
CA LEU A 159 -10.33 -4.87 3.31
C LEU A 159 -9.86 -5.62 2.07
N LYS A 160 -8.72 -5.23 1.48
CA LYS A 160 -8.15 -5.90 0.30
C LYS A 160 -7.84 -7.37 0.58
N TRP A 161 -7.27 -7.67 1.75
CA TRP A 161 -6.96 -9.03 2.19
C TRP A 161 -8.22 -9.89 2.32
N LYS A 162 -9.31 -9.33 2.86
CA LYS A 162 -10.61 -10.00 2.93
C LYS A 162 -11.19 -10.28 1.54
N LEU A 163 -11.12 -9.32 0.63
CA LEU A 163 -11.61 -9.48 -0.75
C LEU A 163 -10.78 -10.50 -1.54
N LEU A 164 -9.46 -10.52 -1.37
CA LEU A 164 -8.58 -11.52 -1.99
C LEU A 164 -8.94 -12.94 -1.56
N LYS A 165 -9.14 -13.18 -0.26
CA LYS A 165 -9.53 -14.50 0.24
C LYS A 165 -10.84 -14.99 -0.38
N ALA A 166 -11.80 -14.08 -0.59
CA ALA A 166 -13.05 -14.41 -1.25
C ALA A 166 -12.85 -14.73 -2.75
N ARG A 167 -11.92 -14.03 -3.41
CA ARG A 167 -11.61 -14.21 -4.84
C ARG A 167 -10.79 -15.47 -5.13
N TYR A 168 -9.88 -15.84 -4.22
CA TYR A 168 -8.95 -16.97 -4.33
C TYR A 168 -9.12 -17.95 -3.16
N PRO A 169 -10.28 -18.64 -3.04
CA PRO A 169 -10.56 -19.51 -1.91
C PRO A 169 -9.69 -20.78 -1.86
N ASP A 170 -9.03 -21.09 -2.97
CA ASP A 170 -8.09 -22.21 -3.15
C ASP A 170 -6.67 -21.91 -2.63
N ARG A 171 -6.42 -20.69 -2.15
CA ARG A 171 -5.12 -20.27 -1.64
C ARG A 171 -5.11 -20.05 -0.13
N LEU A 172 -3.98 -20.38 0.49
CA LEU A 172 -3.75 -20.13 1.89
C LEU A 172 -3.10 -18.76 2.10
N PHE A 173 -3.77 -17.88 2.82
CA PHE A 173 -3.32 -16.51 3.06
C PHE A 173 -2.68 -16.36 4.44
N ARG A 174 -1.39 -16.01 4.48
CA ARG A 174 -0.59 -15.85 5.70
C ARG A 174 -0.07 -14.42 5.86
N ILE A 175 0.00 -13.95 7.10
CA ILE A 175 0.69 -12.71 7.44
C ILE A 175 1.92 -13.11 8.24
N TYR A 176 3.10 -12.62 7.83
CA TYR A 176 4.35 -12.81 8.54
C TYR A 176 4.69 -11.57 9.37
#